data_AF-A0A3R6Z5M1-F1
#
_entry.id   AF-A0A3R6Z5M1-F1
#
_cell.length_a   1.000
_cell.length_b   1.000
_cell.length_c   1.000
_cell.angle_alpha   90.00
_cell.angle_beta   90.00
_cell.angle_gamma   90.00
#
_symmetry.space_group_name_H-M   'P 1'
#
loop_
_entity.id
_entity.type
_entity.pdbx_description
1 polymer ?
#
loop_
_entity_poly.entity_id
_entity_poly.type
_entity_poly.pdbx_seq_one_letter_code
_entity_poly.pdbx_strand_id
1 'polypeptide(L)'
;MSKEGYLIRHGAKSSEILYCIVQDGRVTFLDRRGGDVVESFGLTRTLLKIRGATVDEAFACDNSFIVQVRNSQLVKGRQVPEGDEGEYLLSAPSHNERKEWGNVIHSWQRHYWREPLHAGLNMSDDEEEAFFQAQYATLTRIGLLDSLKVTPDVVVGHSFGGKVALTYLDACRRQLRPVPHHTWVLDALPGCAQTDYATRTRDATFNSTDVVLPKLMEVPLPIASKKELVALLEAKGFDTGQAQWMTTNLKPMGDKFVWKMDLPVVDVLFRAFLATDCWPILEHPPVGAEIHVVMAEYNKFWTPEVIHRFDGVAKTTGGRVHLHLLAKADHWVHVDNPQGLFALMKRSFKTA
;
A
#
# COMPACT_ATOMS: atom_id res chain seq x y z
N MET A 1 6.17 -1.97 -2.11
CA MET A 1 6.79 -1.90 -3.44
C MET A 1 6.48 -3.18 -4.15
N SER A 2 5.75 -3.09 -5.26
CA SER A 2 5.67 -4.17 -6.23
C SER A 2 6.57 -3.83 -7.42
N LYS A 3 7.38 -4.80 -7.86
CA LYS A 3 7.93 -4.84 -9.22
C LYS A 3 7.62 -6.21 -9.77
N GLU A 4 7.09 -6.22 -10.98
CA GLU A 4 6.72 -7.42 -11.70
C GLU A 4 7.28 -7.35 -13.13
N GLY A 5 7.56 -8.50 -13.73
CA GLY A 5 8.19 -8.59 -15.04
C GLY A 5 9.01 -9.87 -15.19
N TYR A 6 9.45 -10.14 -16.41
CA TYR A 6 10.23 -11.35 -16.69
C TYR A 6 11.69 -11.21 -16.23
N LEU A 7 12.18 -12.26 -15.57
CA LEU A 7 13.58 -12.50 -15.26
C LEU A 7 13.97 -13.88 -15.76
N ILE A 8 15.23 -14.07 -16.15
CA ILE A 8 15.80 -15.41 -16.29
C ILE A 8 16.23 -15.86 -14.90
N ARG A 9 15.72 -16.99 -14.41
CA ARG A 9 16.27 -17.71 -13.25
C ARG A 9 17.23 -18.77 -13.73
N HIS A 10 18.46 -18.74 -13.26
CA HIS A 10 19.49 -19.72 -13.61
C HIS A 10 19.55 -20.82 -12.53
N GLY A 11 19.31 -22.07 -12.94
CA GLY A 11 19.48 -23.25 -12.10
C GLY A 11 20.72 -24.07 -12.52
N ALA A 12 21.08 -25.06 -11.71
CA ALA A 12 22.30 -25.86 -11.90
C ALA A 12 22.36 -26.71 -13.20
N LYS A 13 21.24 -26.81 -13.95
CA LYS A 13 21.13 -27.62 -15.19
C LYS A 13 20.43 -26.90 -16.35
N SER A 14 19.68 -25.84 -16.08
CA SER A 14 18.83 -25.13 -17.04
C SER A 14 18.58 -23.70 -16.56
N SER A 15 18.27 -22.81 -17.49
CA SER A 15 17.83 -21.43 -17.18
C SER A 15 16.42 -21.24 -17.73
N GLU A 16 15.56 -20.58 -16.96
CA GLU A 16 14.13 -20.47 -17.24
C GLU A 16 13.69 -19.00 -17.22
N ILE A 17 12.89 -18.59 -18.20
CA ILE A 17 12.24 -17.27 -18.19
C ILE A 17 11.01 -17.39 -17.31
N LEU A 18 11.01 -16.70 -16.17
CA LEU A 18 9.93 -16.73 -15.18
C LEU A 18 9.36 -15.33 -14.99
N TYR A 19 8.05 -15.25 -14.79
CA TYR A 19 7.42 -14.00 -14.38
C TYR A 19 7.70 -13.80 -12.90
N CYS A 20 8.56 -12.83 -12.58
CA CYS A 20 8.90 -12.47 -11.22
C CYS A 20 7.89 -11.45 -10.70
N ILE A 21 7.44 -11.61 -9.47
CA ILE A 21 6.68 -10.62 -8.70
C ILE A 21 7.35 -10.45 -7.35
N VAL A 22 7.90 -9.28 -7.08
CA VAL A 22 8.25 -8.86 -5.72
C VAL A 22 7.02 -8.19 -5.15
N GLN A 23 6.30 -8.81 -4.20
CA GLN A 23 5.13 -8.21 -3.54
C GLN A 23 4.93 -8.83 -2.16
N ASP A 24 4.26 -8.13 -1.24
CA ASP A 24 3.82 -8.65 0.08
C ASP A 24 4.93 -9.30 0.93
N GLY A 25 6.16 -8.83 0.76
CA GLY A 25 7.33 -9.36 1.47
C GLY A 25 7.78 -10.72 0.99
N ARG A 26 7.59 -10.99 -0.30
CA ARG A 26 7.97 -12.20 -1.01
C ARG A 26 8.46 -11.85 -2.41
N VAL A 27 9.35 -12.67 -2.93
CA VAL A 27 9.64 -12.76 -4.37
C VAL A 27 9.03 -14.07 -4.84
N THR A 28 8.14 -14.00 -5.81
CA THR A 28 7.41 -15.13 -6.37
C THR A 28 7.80 -15.26 -7.84
N PHE A 29 8.22 -16.44 -8.25
CA PHE A 29 8.44 -16.79 -9.63
C PHE A 29 7.28 -17.65 -10.13
N LEU A 30 6.69 -17.22 -11.24
CA LEU A 30 5.61 -17.93 -11.92
C LEU A 30 6.10 -18.36 -13.31
N ASP A 31 5.56 -19.46 -13.85
CA ASP A 31 5.90 -19.95 -15.20
C ASP A 31 5.58 -18.92 -16.30
N ARG A 32 4.55 -18.10 -16.07
CA ARG A 32 4.14 -16.95 -16.90
C ARG A 32 3.34 -15.95 -16.06
N ARG A 33 3.05 -14.75 -16.59
CA ARG A 33 2.18 -13.78 -15.89
C ARG A 33 0.80 -14.41 -15.65
N GLY A 34 0.40 -14.49 -14.38
CA GLY A 34 -0.86 -15.13 -13.97
C GLY A 34 -0.90 -16.66 -14.13
N GLY A 35 0.26 -17.32 -14.28
CA GLY A 35 0.38 -18.77 -14.31
C GLY A 35 0.58 -19.40 -12.92
N ASP A 36 1.18 -20.59 -12.89
CA ASP A 36 1.43 -21.34 -11.66
C ASP A 36 2.72 -20.87 -10.96
N VAL A 37 2.72 -20.86 -9.63
CA VAL A 37 3.90 -20.51 -8.83
C VAL A 37 4.92 -21.64 -8.91
N VAL A 38 6.05 -21.36 -9.57
CA VAL A 38 7.20 -22.27 -9.69
C VAL A 38 8.01 -22.28 -8.39
N GLU A 39 8.22 -21.11 -7.79
CA GLU A 39 8.95 -20.97 -6.53
C GLU A 39 8.60 -19.62 -5.87
N SER A 40 8.78 -19.50 -4.55
CA SER A 40 8.78 -18.18 -3.90
C SER A 40 9.65 -18.15 -2.65
N PHE A 41 10.25 -17.00 -2.35
CA PHE A 41 11.03 -16.78 -1.13
C PHE A 41 10.62 -15.53 -0.37
N GLY A 42 10.60 -15.63 0.97
CA GLY A 42 10.27 -14.51 1.85
C GLY A 42 11.39 -13.48 1.92
N LEU A 43 11.02 -12.20 1.87
CA LEU A 43 11.86 -11.05 2.23
C LEU A 43 11.62 -10.63 3.70
N THR A 44 10.45 -10.97 4.24
CA THR A 44 10.06 -10.68 5.63
C THR A 44 10.92 -11.47 6.61
N ARG A 45 11.55 -10.77 7.56
CA ARG A 45 12.51 -11.35 8.52
C ARG A 45 13.68 -12.07 7.84
N THR A 46 14.12 -11.57 6.70
CA THR A 46 15.22 -12.15 5.92
C THR A 46 16.41 -11.20 5.91
N LEU A 47 17.62 -11.72 6.12
CA LEU A 47 18.87 -11.05 5.78
C LEU A 47 19.08 -11.17 4.27
N LEU A 48 19.15 -10.03 3.59
CA LEU A 48 19.32 -9.94 2.14
C LEU A 48 20.70 -9.39 1.79
N LYS A 49 21.40 -10.05 0.88
CA LYS A 49 22.55 -9.49 0.17
C LYS A 49 22.26 -9.56 -1.33
N ILE A 50 22.55 -8.48 -2.05
CA ILE A 50 22.42 -8.44 -3.50
C ILE A 50 23.73 -7.93 -4.10
N ARG A 51 24.26 -8.66 -5.07
CA ARG A 51 25.48 -8.29 -5.82
C ARG A 51 25.28 -8.47 -7.32
N GLY A 52 26.20 -7.94 -8.12
CA GLY A 52 26.32 -8.37 -9.52
C GLY A 52 26.84 -9.81 -9.59
N ALA A 53 26.39 -10.54 -10.60
CA ALA A 53 27.06 -11.74 -11.07
C ALA A 53 28.08 -11.36 -12.15
N THR A 54 29.16 -12.11 -12.29
CA THR A 54 30.04 -12.02 -13.46
C THR A 54 29.39 -12.71 -14.67
N VAL A 55 29.92 -12.45 -15.85
CA VAL A 55 29.49 -13.09 -17.11
C VAL A 55 29.68 -14.62 -17.03
N ASP A 56 30.76 -15.07 -16.38
CA ASP A 56 31.06 -16.50 -16.16
C ASP A 56 30.10 -17.14 -15.14
N GLU A 57 29.75 -16.42 -14.06
CA GLU A 57 28.75 -16.88 -13.09
C GLU A 57 27.36 -17.02 -13.72
N ALA A 58 27.04 -16.21 -14.73
CA ALA A 58 25.71 -16.09 -15.33
C ALA A 58 25.56 -16.73 -16.72
N PHE A 59 26.39 -17.73 -17.06
CA PHE A 59 26.31 -18.46 -18.34
C PHE A 59 26.34 -17.55 -19.58
N ALA A 60 27.17 -16.50 -19.56
CA ALA A 60 27.26 -15.45 -20.56
C ALA A 60 26.00 -14.56 -20.75
N CYS A 61 25.05 -14.59 -19.81
CA CYS A 61 24.00 -13.55 -19.75
C CYS A 61 24.55 -12.25 -19.16
N ASP A 62 24.29 -11.15 -19.88
CA ASP A 62 24.48 -9.79 -19.38
C ASP A 62 23.37 -9.38 -18.40
N ASN A 63 23.63 -8.33 -17.61
CA ASN A 63 22.66 -7.75 -16.68
C ASN A 63 22.21 -8.71 -15.56
N SER A 64 23.17 -9.49 -15.07
CA SER A 64 22.97 -10.55 -14.10
C SER A 64 23.27 -10.12 -12.66
N PHE A 65 22.54 -10.66 -11.70
CA PHE A 65 22.66 -10.35 -10.29
C PHE A 65 22.29 -11.55 -9.43
N ILE A 66 22.90 -11.62 -8.24
CA ILE A 66 22.67 -12.68 -7.27
C ILE A 66 21.96 -12.10 -6.06
N VAL A 67 20.88 -12.75 -5.64
CA VAL A 67 20.14 -12.45 -4.41
C VAL A 67 20.36 -13.58 -3.42
N GLN A 68 21.06 -13.30 -2.33
CA GLN A 68 21.21 -14.21 -1.19
C GLN A 68 20.17 -13.86 -0.13
N VAL A 69 19.52 -14.89 0.38
CA VAL A 69 18.26 -14.85 1.12
C VAL A 69 18.40 -15.80 2.30
N ARG A 70 18.52 -15.26 3.52
CA ARG A 70 18.60 -16.10 4.73
C ARG A 70 17.59 -15.65 5.78
N ASN A 71 16.81 -16.58 6.33
CA ASN A 71 15.87 -16.24 7.40
C ASN A 71 16.62 -15.67 8.62
N SER A 72 15.91 -14.94 9.46
CA SER A 72 16.45 -14.32 10.66
C SER A 72 15.38 -14.07 11.71
N GLN A 73 15.82 -13.98 12.97
CA GLN A 73 14.98 -13.70 14.12
C GLN A 73 15.46 -12.44 14.83
N LEU A 74 14.54 -11.72 15.47
CA LEU A 74 14.85 -10.54 16.27
C LEU A 74 15.13 -10.96 17.72
N VAL A 75 16.41 -10.98 18.09
CA VAL A 75 16.86 -11.28 19.46
C VAL A 75 17.38 -9.98 20.08
N LYS A 76 16.70 -9.50 21.14
CA LYS A 76 17.03 -8.25 21.85
C LYS A 76 17.22 -7.04 20.91
N GLY A 77 16.35 -6.91 19.90
CA GLY A 77 16.38 -5.82 18.92
C GLY A 77 17.43 -5.95 17.81
N ARG A 78 18.18 -7.06 17.73
CA ARG A 78 19.12 -7.35 16.64
C ARG A 78 18.61 -8.50 15.77
N GLN A 79 18.76 -8.39 14.45
CA GLN A 79 18.53 -9.53 13.55
C GLN A 79 19.68 -10.53 13.70
N VAL A 80 19.34 -11.80 13.91
CA VAL A 80 20.27 -12.93 14.00
C VAL A 80 19.89 -13.93 12.90
N PRO A 81 20.84 -14.42 12.08
CA PRO A 81 20.54 -15.40 11.03
C PRO A 81 19.93 -16.69 11.60
N GLU A 82 19.06 -17.32 10.82
CA GLU A 82 18.36 -18.56 11.15
C GLU A 82 18.16 -19.40 9.88
N GLY A 83 18.25 -20.73 10.00
CA GLY A 83 18.10 -21.66 8.88
C GLY A 83 19.20 -21.53 7.80
N ASP A 84 18.92 -22.16 6.67
CA ASP A 84 19.80 -22.23 5.49
C ASP A 84 19.73 -20.95 4.64
N GLU A 85 20.77 -20.75 3.84
CA GLU A 85 20.92 -19.61 2.93
C GLU A 85 20.48 -20.02 1.52
N GLY A 86 19.42 -19.41 1.01
CA GLY A 86 18.98 -19.55 -0.38
C GLY A 86 19.71 -18.54 -1.28
N GLU A 87 20.07 -18.96 -2.49
CA GLU A 87 20.73 -18.12 -3.48
C GLU A 87 19.97 -18.18 -4.81
N TYR A 88 19.69 -17.00 -5.38
CA TYR A 88 18.97 -16.83 -6.64
C TYR A 88 19.82 -16.03 -7.62
N LEU A 89 20.33 -16.70 -8.65
CA LEU A 89 21.03 -16.08 -9.78
C LEU A 89 19.99 -15.69 -10.86
N LEU A 90 19.90 -14.40 -11.13
CA LEU A 90 18.84 -13.78 -11.93
C LEU A 90 19.42 -12.85 -13.00
N SER A 91 18.84 -12.85 -14.21
CA SER A 91 19.21 -11.92 -15.29
C SER A 91 18.00 -11.13 -15.77
N ALA A 92 18.20 -9.83 -16.00
CA ALA A 92 17.15 -8.88 -16.41
C ALA A 92 17.35 -8.40 -17.85
N PRO A 93 16.29 -7.96 -18.57
CA PRO A 93 16.39 -7.63 -20.00
C PRO A 93 17.19 -6.35 -20.32
N SER A 94 17.60 -5.58 -19.31
CA SER A 94 18.52 -4.45 -19.48
C SER A 94 19.29 -4.14 -18.19
N HIS A 95 20.38 -3.36 -18.32
CA HIS A 95 21.15 -2.88 -17.18
C HIS A 95 20.33 -2.00 -16.22
N ASN A 96 19.38 -1.21 -16.75
CA ASN A 96 18.49 -0.41 -15.92
C ASN A 96 17.50 -1.30 -15.15
N GLU A 97 16.88 -2.26 -15.84
CA GLU A 97 16.01 -3.25 -15.20
C GLU A 97 16.74 -4.04 -14.12
N ARG A 98 17.97 -4.52 -14.36
CA ARG A 98 18.79 -5.19 -13.36
C ARG A 98 19.02 -4.32 -12.12
N LYS A 99 19.28 -3.02 -12.30
CA LYS A 99 19.41 -2.07 -11.18
C LYS A 99 18.10 -1.91 -10.43
N GLU A 100 16.98 -1.78 -11.12
CA GLU A 100 15.66 -1.66 -10.49
C GLU A 100 15.24 -2.91 -9.74
N TRP A 101 15.44 -4.11 -10.29
CA TRP A 101 15.16 -5.37 -9.61
C TRP A 101 15.98 -5.53 -8.35
N GLY A 102 17.30 -5.34 -8.43
CA GLY A 102 18.17 -5.35 -7.25
C GLY A 102 17.73 -4.30 -6.23
N ASN A 103 17.42 -3.08 -6.66
CA ASN A 103 16.95 -2.02 -5.78
C ASN A 103 15.61 -2.36 -5.11
N VAL A 104 14.63 -2.93 -5.80
CA VAL A 104 13.30 -3.23 -5.24
C VAL A 104 13.37 -4.38 -4.24
N ILE A 105 14.10 -5.46 -4.56
CA ILE A 105 14.28 -6.60 -3.65
C ILE A 105 15.02 -6.16 -2.37
N HIS A 106 16.12 -5.42 -2.50
CA HIS A 106 16.89 -4.92 -1.36
C HIS A 106 16.15 -3.84 -0.56
N SER A 107 15.47 -2.91 -1.22
CA SER A 107 14.77 -1.80 -0.56
C SER A 107 13.44 -2.21 0.05
N TRP A 108 12.96 -3.43 -0.18
CA TRP A 108 11.78 -3.96 0.51
C TRP A 108 11.92 -3.86 2.04
N GLN A 109 13.13 -4.03 2.58
CA GLN A 109 13.46 -3.81 4.00
C GLN A 109 13.37 -2.33 4.46
N ARG A 110 13.09 -1.36 3.57
CA ARG A 110 13.32 0.08 3.80
C ARG A 110 12.22 1.08 3.33
N HIS A 111 11.00 0.61 2.98
CA HIS A 111 9.74 1.37 2.72
C HIS A 111 9.30 1.73 1.25
N TYR A 112 7.99 1.52 1.00
CA TYR A 112 6.94 2.28 0.24
C TYR A 112 7.10 2.79 -1.24
N TRP A 113 5.97 3.21 -1.85
CA TRP A 113 5.59 3.05 -3.29
C TRP A 113 5.81 4.27 -4.24
N ARG A 114 5.40 4.14 -5.53
CA ARG A 114 5.39 5.14 -6.62
C ARG A 114 4.16 4.99 -7.54
N GLU A 115 3.79 6.06 -8.25
CA GLU A 115 2.77 6.04 -9.33
C GLU A 115 3.25 5.39 -10.64
N PRO A 116 2.33 4.88 -11.48
CA PRO A 116 2.65 4.20 -12.73
C PRO A 116 2.92 5.15 -13.91
N LEU A 117 3.61 4.64 -14.94
CA LEU A 117 4.30 5.47 -15.95
C LEU A 117 3.37 6.23 -16.92
N HIS A 118 2.22 5.67 -17.30
CA HIS A 118 1.28 6.24 -18.29
C HIS A 118 0.67 7.57 -17.80
N ALA A 119 0.19 7.59 -16.56
CA ALA A 119 -0.39 8.77 -15.91
C ALA A 119 0.62 9.93 -15.77
N GLY A 120 1.92 9.64 -15.84
CA GLY A 120 2.97 10.65 -15.86
C GLY A 120 3.28 11.26 -17.23
N LEU A 121 2.65 10.79 -18.31
CA LEU A 121 3.02 11.10 -19.70
C LEU A 121 1.94 11.84 -20.51
N ASN A 122 0.73 12.09 -19.96
CA ASN A 122 -0.37 12.79 -20.65
C ASN A 122 -0.67 12.25 -22.06
N MET A 123 -0.71 10.91 -22.19
CA MET A 123 -1.13 10.24 -23.42
C MET A 123 -2.61 10.54 -23.72
N SER A 124 -2.96 10.62 -25.01
CA SER A 124 -4.37 10.71 -25.45
C SER A 124 -5.07 9.34 -25.39
N ASP A 125 -6.41 9.32 -25.43
CA ASP A 125 -7.22 8.10 -25.29
C ASP A 125 -6.80 6.96 -26.25
N ASP A 126 -6.47 7.28 -27.51
CA ASP A 126 -5.97 6.31 -28.51
C ASP A 126 -4.52 5.86 -28.22
N GLU A 127 -3.70 6.72 -27.62
CA GLU A 127 -2.32 6.41 -27.24
C GLU A 127 -2.23 5.60 -25.95
N GLU A 128 -3.10 5.84 -24.96
CA GLU A 128 -3.23 4.99 -23.77
C GLU A 128 -3.70 3.60 -24.17
N GLU A 129 -4.74 3.46 -25.00
CA GLU A 129 -5.18 2.14 -25.47
C GLU A 129 -4.08 1.44 -26.27
N ALA A 130 -3.28 2.13 -27.09
CA ALA A 130 -2.15 1.54 -27.80
C ALA A 130 -0.95 1.19 -26.87
N PHE A 131 -0.61 2.04 -25.90
CA PHE A 131 0.44 1.81 -24.90
C PHE A 131 0.10 0.58 -24.03
N PHE A 132 -1.14 0.54 -23.55
CA PHE A 132 -1.63 -0.60 -22.80
C PHE A 132 -1.83 -1.81 -23.68
N GLN A 133 -2.29 -1.72 -24.93
CA GLN A 133 -2.33 -2.85 -25.87
C GLN A 133 -0.93 -3.39 -26.20
N ALA A 134 0.10 -2.56 -26.27
CA ALA A 134 1.48 -3.01 -26.45
C ALA A 134 1.99 -3.76 -25.20
N GLN A 135 1.79 -3.20 -24.01
CA GLN A 135 2.13 -3.89 -22.75
C GLN A 135 1.27 -5.14 -22.52
N TYR A 136 0.01 -5.10 -22.93
CA TYR A 136 -0.97 -6.18 -22.84
C TYR A 136 -0.66 -7.31 -23.81
N ALA A 137 -0.42 -7.03 -25.09
CA ALA A 137 0.04 -8.01 -26.05
C ALA A 137 1.42 -8.59 -25.67
N THR A 138 2.19 -7.87 -24.85
CA THR A 138 3.46 -8.35 -24.25
C THR A 138 3.24 -9.17 -22.95
N LEU A 139 2.06 -9.13 -22.30
CA LEU A 139 1.91 -9.67 -20.93
C LEU A 139 0.57 -10.31 -20.51
N THR A 140 -0.56 -10.13 -21.19
CA THR A 140 -1.95 -10.21 -20.64
C THR A 140 -2.36 -9.03 -19.73
N ARG A 141 -3.67 -8.75 -19.59
CA ARG A 141 -4.31 -7.54 -19.01
C ARG A 141 -5.11 -7.97 -17.80
N ILE A 142 -5.53 -6.99 -17.01
CA ILE A 142 -6.70 -7.15 -16.17
C ILE A 142 -7.54 -5.87 -16.11
N GLY A 143 -8.79 -5.92 -16.56
CA GLY A 143 -9.88 -5.16 -15.94
C GLY A 143 -10.17 -5.80 -14.58
N LEU A 144 -9.60 -5.24 -13.51
CA LEU A 144 -8.99 -6.05 -12.45
C LEU A 144 -9.87 -7.17 -11.87
N LEU A 145 -11.11 -6.88 -11.47
CA LEU A 145 -11.98 -7.89 -10.85
C LEU A 145 -12.77 -8.70 -11.88
N ASP A 146 -13.38 -8.06 -12.89
CA ASP A 146 -14.21 -8.75 -13.89
C ASP A 146 -13.39 -9.58 -14.91
N SER A 147 -12.06 -9.44 -14.92
CA SER A 147 -11.15 -10.29 -15.71
C SER A 147 -10.03 -11.01 -14.94
N LEU A 148 -9.85 -10.77 -13.64
CA LEU A 148 -9.49 -11.87 -12.72
C LEU A 148 -10.69 -12.83 -12.55
N LYS A 149 -11.91 -12.37 -12.84
CA LYS A 149 -13.18 -13.02 -12.52
C LYS A 149 -13.36 -13.29 -11.03
N VAL A 150 -12.90 -12.37 -10.18
CA VAL A 150 -12.98 -12.48 -8.71
C VAL A 150 -13.90 -11.41 -8.12
N THR A 151 -14.74 -11.83 -7.19
CA THR A 151 -15.50 -10.96 -6.29
C THR A 151 -14.76 -10.94 -4.96
N PRO A 152 -14.45 -9.76 -4.38
CA PRO A 152 -13.70 -9.72 -3.12
C PRO A 152 -14.62 -10.05 -1.92
N ASP A 153 -14.38 -11.20 -1.28
CA ASP A 153 -15.06 -11.57 -0.03
C ASP A 153 -14.72 -10.61 1.13
N VAL A 154 -13.52 -10.02 1.09
CA VAL A 154 -13.02 -9.09 2.12
C VAL A 154 -12.48 -7.82 1.46
N VAL A 155 -12.94 -6.67 1.92
CA VAL A 155 -12.40 -5.35 1.57
C VAL A 155 -11.88 -4.68 2.83
N VAL A 156 -10.71 -4.04 2.76
CA VAL A 156 -10.02 -3.43 3.90
C VAL A 156 -9.54 -2.04 3.50
N GLY A 157 -9.81 -1.04 4.33
CA GLY A 157 -9.37 0.33 4.09
C GLY A 157 -8.94 1.03 5.36
N HIS A 158 -7.80 1.72 5.32
CA HIS A 158 -7.27 2.52 6.43
C HIS A 158 -7.51 4.01 6.21
N SER A 159 -7.88 4.73 7.27
CA SER A 159 -8.11 6.18 7.25
C SER A 159 -9.07 6.57 6.11
N PHE A 160 -8.63 7.39 5.15
CA PHE A 160 -9.36 7.67 3.90
C PHE A 160 -9.93 6.43 3.22
N GLY A 161 -9.10 5.39 3.06
CA GLY A 161 -9.48 4.12 2.44
C GLY A 161 -10.61 3.40 3.18
N GLY A 162 -10.77 3.64 4.48
CA GLY A 162 -11.88 3.09 5.26
C GLY A 162 -13.24 3.59 4.78
N LYS A 163 -13.36 4.88 4.46
CA LYS A 163 -14.59 5.42 3.83
C LYS A 163 -14.75 4.96 2.38
N VAL A 164 -13.65 4.75 1.64
CA VAL A 164 -13.70 4.13 0.31
C VAL A 164 -14.23 2.70 0.38
N ALA A 165 -13.85 1.91 1.38
CA ALA A 165 -14.36 0.56 1.59
C ALA A 165 -15.88 0.55 1.86
N LEU A 166 -16.38 1.47 2.71
CA LEU A 166 -17.82 1.62 2.97
C LEU A 166 -18.59 2.09 1.72
N THR A 167 -18.08 3.07 0.99
CA THR A 167 -18.75 3.59 -0.21
C THR A 167 -18.69 2.61 -1.39
N TYR A 168 -17.66 1.76 -1.48
CA TYR A 168 -17.62 0.61 -2.38
C TYR A 168 -18.68 -0.44 -2.04
N LEU A 169 -18.81 -0.80 -0.76
CA LEU A 169 -19.85 -1.72 -0.26
C LEU A 169 -21.27 -1.20 -0.61
N ASP A 170 -21.52 0.09 -0.40
CA ASP A 170 -22.78 0.73 -0.79
C ASP A 170 -22.99 0.82 -2.31
N ALA A 171 -21.93 1.08 -3.09
CA ALA A 171 -21.99 1.06 -4.54
C ALA A 171 -22.37 -0.33 -5.08
N CYS A 172 -21.79 -1.40 -4.51
CA CYS A 172 -22.16 -2.79 -4.86
C CYS A 172 -23.65 -3.05 -4.62
N ARG A 173 -24.17 -2.65 -3.44
CA ARG A 173 -25.61 -2.72 -3.12
C ARG A 173 -26.47 -1.96 -4.14
N ARG A 174 -26.14 -0.70 -4.45
CA ARG A 174 -26.90 0.14 -5.38
C ARG A 174 -26.86 -0.36 -6.83
N GLN A 175 -25.79 -1.05 -7.22
CA GLN A 175 -25.60 -1.61 -8.55
C GLN A 175 -26.06 -3.09 -8.66
N LEU A 176 -26.66 -3.66 -7.60
CA LEU A 176 -27.04 -5.07 -7.53
C LEU A 176 -25.88 -6.04 -7.80
N ARG A 177 -24.64 -5.64 -7.48
CA ARG A 177 -23.45 -6.49 -7.54
C ARG A 177 -23.34 -7.32 -6.25
N PRO A 178 -22.66 -8.48 -6.29
CA PRO A 178 -22.23 -9.18 -5.08
C PRO A 178 -21.50 -8.22 -4.12
N VAL A 179 -21.85 -8.29 -2.83
CA VAL A 179 -21.24 -7.48 -1.77
C VAL A 179 -20.15 -8.28 -1.06
N PRO A 180 -19.06 -7.63 -0.59
CA PRO A 180 -18.09 -8.28 0.28
C PRO A 180 -18.75 -8.83 1.55
N HIS A 181 -18.39 -10.05 1.93
CA HIS A 181 -18.79 -10.64 3.20
C HIS A 181 -18.24 -9.87 4.40
N HIS A 182 -17.03 -9.32 4.31
CA HIS A 182 -16.43 -8.50 5.37
C HIS A 182 -15.85 -7.19 4.82
N THR A 183 -16.26 -6.07 5.40
CA THR A 183 -15.71 -4.74 5.10
C THR A 183 -15.03 -4.16 6.34
N TRP A 184 -13.72 -3.95 6.28
CA TRP A 184 -12.89 -3.47 7.39
C TRP A 184 -12.50 -2.00 7.23
N VAL A 185 -12.83 -1.19 8.24
CA VAL A 185 -12.50 0.22 8.36
C VAL A 185 -11.46 0.37 9.46
N LEU A 186 -10.22 0.70 9.09
CA LEU A 186 -9.11 0.81 10.03
C LEU A 186 -8.90 2.27 10.45
N ASP A 187 -9.24 2.56 11.70
CA ASP A 187 -9.07 3.83 12.38
C ASP A 187 -9.57 5.08 11.61
N ALA A 188 -10.82 4.99 11.13
CA ALA A 188 -11.53 6.10 10.51
C ALA A 188 -12.94 6.22 11.10
N LEU A 189 -13.36 7.44 11.40
CA LEU A 189 -14.70 7.71 11.91
C LEU A 189 -15.70 7.79 10.75
N PRO A 190 -16.95 7.33 10.93
CA PRO A 190 -17.91 7.30 9.83
C PRO A 190 -18.37 8.70 9.41
N GLY A 191 -18.57 9.61 10.37
CA GLY A 191 -19.15 10.93 10.15
C GLY A 191 -18.22 11.98 9.55
N CYS A 192 -18.74 13.20 9.40
CA CYS A 192 -18.15 14.31 8.64
C CYS A 192 -17.51 15.37 9.56
N ALA A 193 -16.97 16.44 8.97
CA ALA A 193 -16.41 17.60 9.68
C ALA A 193 -17.42 18.29 10.62
N GLN A 194 -18.72 18.18 10.35
CA GLN A 194 -19.77 18.76 11.15
C GLN A 194 -20.22 17.84 12.32
N THR A 195 -19.81 16.58 12.31
CA THR A 195 -20.14 15.58 13.34
C THR A 195 -18.88 15.03 13.99
N ASP A 196 -18.46 13.81 13.63
CA ASP A 196 -17.40 13.05 14.28
C ASP A 196 -16.03 13.75 14.23
N TYR A 197 -15.80 14.61 13.24
CA TYR A 197 -14.57 15.40 13.09
C TYR A 197 -14.69 16.87 13.54
N ALA A 198 -15.78 17.27 14.22
CA ALA A 198 -16.00 18.66 14.66
C ALA A 198 -15.02 19.17 15.75
N THR A 199 -14.19 18.31 16.31
CA THR A 199 -13.09 18.65 17.23
C THR A 199 -11.73 18.74 16.53
N ARG A 200 -11.62 18.28 15.26
CA ARG A 200 -10.37 18.18 14.50
C ARG A 200 -9.68 19.53 14.25
N THR A 201 -10.46 20.59 14.14
CA THR A 201 -9.96 21.97 14.03
C THR A 201 -9.41 22.54 15.35
N ARG A 202 -9.67 21.90 16.49
CA ARG A 202 -9.31 22.38 17.84
C ARG A 202 -8.09 21.67 18.45
N ASP A 203 -7.85 20.39 18.12
CA ASP A 203 -6.69 19.61 18.59
C ASP A 203 -5.67 19.39 17.46
N ALA A 204 -5.46 20.42 16.63
CA ALA A 204 -4.67 20.38 15.40
C ALA A 204 -3.16 20.33 15.69
N THR A 205 -2.68 19.14 16.06
CA THR A 205 -1.24 18.85 16.10
C THR A 205 -0.62 18.94 14.70
N PHE A 206 0.70 19.17 14.64
CA PHE A 206 1.47 19.30 13.40
C PHE A 206 1.42 18.07 12.47
N ASN A 207 0.88 16.95 12.94
CA ASN A 207 0.78 15.68 12.21
C ASN A 207 -0.57 15.55 11.48
N SER A 208 -1.50 16.48 11.67
CA SER A 208 -2.81 16.46 11.01
C SER A 208 -2.73 16.91 9.55
N THR A 209 -3.44 16.21 8.67
CA THR A 209 -3.51 16.52 7.22
C THR A 209 -3.93 17.96 6.95
N ASP A 210 -4.85 18.49 7.76
CA ASP A 210 -5.40 19.84 7.70
C ASP A 210 -4.34 20.94 7.91
N VAL A 211 -3.28 20.65 8.68
CA VAL A 211 -2.16 21.56 8.95
C VAL A 211 -1.01 21.32 7.97
N VAL A 212 -0.75 20.06 7.61
CA VAL A 212 0.35 19.66 6.74
C VAL A 212 0.08 20.04 5.29
N LEU A 213 -1.09 19.71 4.75
CA LEU A 213 -1.36 19.79 3.32
C LEU A 213 -1.30 21.22 2.75
N PRO A 214 -1.85 22.28 3.41
CA PRO A 214 -1.70 23.65 2.94
C PRO A 214 -0.21 24.06 2.83
N LYS A 215 0.59 23.71 3.84
CA LYS A 215 2.04 24.01 3.87
C LYS A 215 2.81 23.29 2.77
N LEU A 216 2.38 22.09 2.37
CA LEU A 216 2.95 21.34 1.26
C LEU A 216 2.55 21.93 -0.11
N MET A 217 1.35 22.48 -0.23
CA MET A 217 0.89 23.18 -1.46
C MET A 217 1.61 24.52 -1.67
N GLU A 218 2.06 25.18 -0.59
CA GLU A 218 2.90 26.39 -0.64
C GLU A 218 4.37 26.11 -1.02
N VAL A 219 4.78 24.86 -1.27
CA VAL A 219 6.15 24.54 -1.68
C VAL A 219 6.35 24.93 -3.14
N PRO A 220 7.28 25.86 -3.47
CA PRO A 220 7.55 26.24 -4.85
C PRO A 220 8.15 25.04 -5.59
N LEU A 221 7.52 24.67 -6.71
CA LEU A 221 8.00 23.61 -7.59
C LEU A 221 8.38 24.16 -8.97
N PRO A 222 9.34 23.53 -9.65
CA PRO A 222 10.16 22.41 -9.19
C PRO A 222 11.30 22.85 -8.26
N ILE A 223 11.53 22.07 -7.20
CA ILE A 223 12.54 22.36 -6.17
C ILE A 223 13.92 21.81 -6.57
N ALA A 224 14.99 22.55 -6.34
CA ALA A 224 16.31 22.22 -6.89
C ALA A 224 17.01 21.07 -6.13
N SER A 225 16.69 20.86 -4.85
CA SER A 225 17.23 19.72 -4.12
C SER A 225 16.36 19.21 -2.97
N LYS A 226 16.59 17.96 -2.55
CA LYS A 226 16.01 17.42 -1.31
C LYS A 226 16.39 18.23 -0.07
N LYS A 227 17.61 18.79 -0.02
CA LYS A 227 18.09 19.61 1.10
C LYS A 227 17.31 20.92 1.21
N GLU A 228 17.02 21.55 0.07
CA GLU A 228 16.18 22.74 -0.02
C GLU A 228 14.75 22.45 0.44
N LEU A 229 14.17 21.30 0.04
CA LEU A 229 12.86 20.89 0.56
C LEU A 229 12.86 20.75 2.08
N VAL A 230 13.87 20.08 2.66
CA VAL A 230 13.97 19.93 4.13
C VAL A 230 13.99 21.29 4.81
N ALA A 231 14.89 22.19 4.39
CA ALA A 231 15.01 23.52 4.98
C ALA A 231 13.72 24.35 4.84
N LEU A 232 13.01 24.23 3.71
CA LEU A 232 11.75 24.94 3.48
C LEU A 232 10.60 24.39 4.34
N LEU A 233 10.54 23.08 4.56
CA LEU A 233 9.56 22.45 5.46
C LEU A 233 9.88 22.75 6.94
N GLU A 234 11.15 22.71 7.34
CA GLU A 234 11.58 23.14 8.68
C GLU A 234 11.22 24.61 8.93
N ALA A 235 11.39 25.50 7.95
CA ALA A 235 10.94 26.90 8.02
C ALA A 235 9.40 27.05 8.09
N LYS A 236 8.62 26.06 7.63
CA LYS A 236 7.16 25.96 7.82
C LYS A 236 6.77 25.23 9.12
N GLY A 237 7.76 24.87 9.94
CA GLY A 237 7.63 24.32 11.30
C GLY A 237 7.56 22.80 11.39
N PHE A 238 7.79 22.06 10.30
CA PHE A 238 7.91 20.60 10.36
C PHE A 238 9.16 20.22 11.17
N ASP A 239 9.12 19.13 11.93
CA ASP A 239 10.36 18.60 12.51
C ASP A 239 11.27 18.01 11.42
N THR A 240 12.58 17.95 11.71
CA THR A 240 13.58 17.45 10.76
C THR A 240 13.29 16.03 10.25
N GLY A 241 12.70 15.16 11.07
CA GLY A 241 12.33 13.80 10.68
C GLY A 241 11.16 13.81 9.67
N GLN A 242 10.12 14.59 9.94
CA GLN A 242 9.01 14.81 9.02
C GLN A 242 9.48 15.44 7.70
N ALA A 243 10.28 16.50 7.78
CA ALA A 243 10.81 17.20 6.61
C ALA A 243 11.67 16.28 5.74
N GLN A 244 12.54 15.47 6.34
CA GLN A 244 13.32 14.44 5.64
C GLN A 244 12.44 13.35 5.03
N TRP A 245 11.44 12.86 5.78
CA TRP A 245 10.48 11.86 5.30
C TRP A 245 9.69 12.36 4.09
N MET A 246 9.27 13.64 4.08
CA MET A 246 8.60 14.24 2.92
C MET A 246 9.45 14.20 1.64
N THR A 247 10.80 14.22 1.74
CA THR A 247 11.66 14.05 0.55
C THR A 247 11.57 12.67 -0.13
N THR A 248 10.95 11.68 0.53
CA THR A 248 10.63 10.38 -0.08
C THR A 248 9.49 10.48 -1.09
N ASN A 249 8.67 11.54 -1.00
CA ASN A 249 7.55 11.83 -1.88
C ASN A 249 7.92 12.69 -3.10
N LEU A 250 9.21 12.87 -3.42
CA LEU A 250 9.67 13.56 -4.64
C LEU A 250 9.96 12.60 -5.81
N LYS A 251 9.66 13.06 -7.04
CA LYS A 251 10.11 12.49 -8.33
C LYS A 251 10.99 13.51 -9.08
N PRO A 252 12.02 13.08 -9.84
CA PRO A 252 12.85 13.99 -10.61
C PRO A 252 12.06 14.59 -11.79
N MET A 253 12.40 15.82 -12.17
CA MET A 253 11.92 16.53 -13.35
C MET A 253 13.07 17.39 -13.88
N GLY A 254 13.80 16.84 -14.87
CA GLY A 254 15.08 17.42 -15.30
C GLY A 254 16.14 17.33 -14.21
N ASP A 255 16.81 18.45 -13.94
CA ASP A 255 17.77 18.65 -12.85
C ASP A 255 17.13 18.90 -11.47
N LYS A 256 15.79 19.03 -11.42
CA LYS A 256 15.01 19.41 -10.24
C LYS A 256 14.03 18.31 -9.82
N PHE A 257 13.18 18.59 -8.84
CA PHE A 257 12.21 17.66 -8.28
C PHE A 257 10.80 18.26 -8.20
N VAL A 258 9.79 17.39 -8.35
CA VAL A 258 8.37 17.69 -8.09
C VAL A 258 7.77 16.63 -7.17
N TRP A 259 6.59 16.89 -6.60
CA TRP A 259 5.88 15.87 -5.83
C TRP A 259 5.51 14.65 -6.70
N LYS A 260 5.60 13.46 -6.12
CA LYS A 260 5.06 12.22 -6.70
C LYS A 260 3.54 12.25 -6.72
N MET A 261 2.94 12.80 -5.66
CA MET A 261 1.51 12.89 -5.43
C MET A 261 1.01 14.22 -6.00
N ASP A 262 -0.16 14.21 -6.62
CA ASP A 262 -0.90 15.42 -6.96
C ASP A 262 -1.55 15.99 -5.67
N LEU A 263 -0.93 17.04 -5.10
CA LEU A 263 -1.42 17.66 -3.87
C LEU A 263 -2.81 18.33 -4.02
N PRO A 264 -3.12 19.04 -5.12
CA PRO A 264 -4.50 19.46 -5.42
C PRO A 264 -5.53 18.33 -5.38
N VAL A 265 -5.24 17.16 -5.96
CA VAL A 265 -6.12 15.98 -5.88
C VAL A 265 -6.23 15.48 -4.44
N VAL A 266 -5.12 15.43 -3.69
CA VAL A 266 -5.14 15.06 -2.25
C VAL A 266 -6.01 16.01 -1.43
N ASP A 267 -6.02 17.32 -1.72
CA ASP A 267 -6.90 18.31 -1.07
C ASP A 267 -8.37 18.07 -1.41
N VAL A 268 -8.70 17.80 -2.68
CA VAL A 268 -10.07 17.42 -3.09
C VAL A 268 -10.52 16.13 -2.39
N LEU A 269 -9.69 15.09 -2.37
CA LEU A 269 -10.00 13.82 -1.68
C LEU A 269 -10.16 14.01 -0.18
N PHE A 270 -9.31 14.82 0.45
CA PHE A 270 -9.37 15.09 1.88
C PHE A 270 -10.61 15.93 2.26
N ARG A 271 -11.03 16.88 1.42
CA ARG A 271 -12.32 17.57 1.57
C ARG A 271 -13.50 16.60 1.39
N ALA A 272 -13.44 15.70 0.41
CA ALA A 272 -14.48 14.68 0.21
C ALA A 272 -14.59 13.73 1.41
N PHE A 273 -13.46 13.33 2.02
CA PHE A 273 -13.44 12.55 3.26
C PHE A 273 -14.14 13.25 4.42
N LEU A 274 -13.87 14.55 4.58
CA LEU A 274 -14.49 15.38 5.60
C LEU A 274 -15.95 15.72 5.29
N ALA A 275 -16.39 15.68 4.04
CA ALA A 275 -17.79 15.89 3.65
C ALA A 275 -18.65 14.61 3.66
N THR A 276 -18.04 13.44 3.51
CA THR A 276 -18.77 12.16 3.39
C THR A 276 -19.18 11.63 4.75
N ASP A 277 -20.48 11.52 5.00
CA ASP A 277 -21.02 10.77 6.14
C ASP A 277 -21.32 9.32 5.72
N CYS A 278 -20.65 8.37 6.37
CA CYS A 278 -20.84 6.94 6.16
C CYS A 278 -21.77 6.28 7.19
N TRP A 279 -22.29 7.01 8.19
CA TRP A 279 -23.22 6.45 9.18
C TRP A 279 -24.44 5.75 8.56
N PRO A 280 -25.09 6.26 7.48
CA PRO A 280 -26.21 5.55 6.85
C PRO A 280 -25.86 4.15 6.32
N ILE A 281 -24.60 3.91 5.95
CA ILE A 281 -24.11 2.60 5.48
C ILE A 281 -23.96 1.63 6.66
N LEU A 282 -23.59 2.14 7.83
CA LEU A 282 -23.49 1.37 9.08
C LEU A 282 -24.88 1.10 9.68
N GLU A 283 -25.80 2.05 9.59
CA GLU A 283 -27.18 1.93 10.08
C GLU A 283 -28.02 0.99 9.19
N HIS A 284 -27.70 0.91 7.89
CA HIS A 284 -28.38 0.07 6.90
C HIS A 284 -27.40 -0.77 6.06
N PRO A 285 -26.62 -1.68 6.69
CA PRO A 285 -25.60 -2.45 5.99
C PRO A 285 -26.25 -3.44 5.02
N PRO A 286 -25.65 -3.70 3.84
CA PRO A 286 -26.20 -4.64 2.86
C PRO A 286 -26.45 -6.03 3.44
N VAL A 287 -27.45 -6.73 2.90
CA VAL A 287 -27.74 -8.12 3.29
C VAL A 287 -26.56 -9.01 2.90
N GLY A 288 -26.09 -9.84 3.83
CA GLY A 288 -24.95 -10.74 3.62
C GLY A 288 -23.56 -10.15 3.89
N ALA A 289 -23.48 -8.86 4.25
CA ALA A 289 -22.23 -8.20 4.62
C ALA A 289 -22.13 -7.94 6.13
N GLU A 290 -20.93 -8.16 6.68
CA GLU A 290 -20.48 -7.67 7.98
C GLU A 290 -19.53 -6.47 7.81
N ILE A 291 -19.63 -5.49 8.70
CA ILE A 291 -18.76 -4.32 8.73
C ILE A 291 -18.00 -4.28 10.06
N HIS A 292 -16.68 -4.19 9.97
CA HIS A 292 -15.77 -4.20 11.11
C HIS A 292 -15.02 -2.87 11.16
N VAL A 293 -15.15 -2.13 12.24
CA VAL A 293 -14.49 -0.84 12.44
C VAL A 293 -13.47 -1.02 13.56
N VAL A 294 -12.21 -0.69 13.29
CA VAL A 294 -11.12 -0.76 14.29
C VAL A 294 -10.84 0.65 14.79
N MET A 295 -10.96 0.87 16.09
CA MET A 295 -10.54 2.11 16.75
C MET A 295 -9.16 1.91 17.40
N ALA A 296 -8.24 2.86 17.17
CA ALA A 296 -6.95 2.88 17.85
C ALA A 296 -7.09 3.44 19.28
N GLU A 297 -6.47 2.80 20.28
CA GLU A 297 -6.56 3.22 21.69
C GLU A 297 -6.15 4.68 21.93
N TYR A 298 -5.15 5.19 21.20
CA TYR A 298 -4.62 6.53 21.42
C TYR A 298 -5.23 7.60 20.48
N ASN A 299 -6.09 7.21 19.54
CA ASN A 299 -6.77 8.16 18.67
C ASN A 299 -7.94 8.85 19.41
N LYS A 300 -7.68 10.08 19.85
CA LYS A 300 -8.64 10.93 20.60
C LYS A 300 -9.90 11.34 19.84
N PHE A 301 -9.99 11.12 18.52
CA PHE A 301 -11.20 11.42 17.77
C PHE A 301 -12.34 10.46 18.12
N TRP A 302 -12.05 9.26 18.65
CA TRP A 302 -13.06 8.34 19.17
C TRP A 302 -13.67 8.83 20.49
N THR A 303 -14.66 9.71 20.39
CA THR A 303 -15.36 10.23 21.57
C THR A 303 -16.34 9.20 22.15
N PRO A 304 -16.72 9.31 23.45
CA PRO A 304 -17.73 8.45 24.05
C PRO A 304 -19.07 8.43 23.29
N GLU A 305 -19.45 9.56 22.67
CA GLU A 305 -20.68 9.69 21.89
C GLU A 305 -20.62 8.87 20.58
N VAL A 306 -19.48 8.89 19.88
CA VAL A 306 -19.24 8.08 18.67
C VAL A 306 -19.30 6.60 19.03
N ILE A 307 -18.62 6.20 20.10
CA ILE A 307 -18.59 4.81 20.60
C ILE A 307 -20.02 4.35 20.98
N HIS A 308 -20.78 5.21 21.68
CA HIS A 308 -22.16 4.90 22.06
C HIS A 308 -23.10 4.77 20.85
N ARG A 309 -22.88 5.53 19.77
CA ARG A 309 -23.64 5.36 18.53
C ARG A 309 -23.37 3.99 17.88
N PHE A 310 -22.12 3.49 17.96
CA PHE A 310 -21.80 2.12 17.54
C PHE A 310 -22.55 1.05 18.36
N ASP A 311 -22.72 1.23 19.68
CA ASP A 311 -23.54 0.30 20.50
C ASP A 311 -24.99 0.23 20.00
N GLY A 312 -25.55 1.37 19.56
CA GLY A 312 -26.89 1.44 18.97
C GLY A 312 -26.96 0.69 17.64
N VAL A 313 -26.02 0.97 16.74
CA VAL A 313 -25.94 0.34 15.41
C VAL A 313 -25.70 -1.18 15.50
N ALA A 314 -24.84 -1.65 16.40
CA ALA A 314 -24.61 -3.08 16.61
C ALA A 314 -25.91 -3.81 17.01
N LYS A 315 -26.76 -3.19 17.84
CA LYS A 315 -28.06 -3.75 18.25
C LYS A 315 -29.07 -3.74 17.10
N THR A 316 -29.23 -2.64 16.37
CA THR A 316 -30.25 -2.54 15.30
C THR A 316 -29.91 -3.35 14.06
N THR A 317 -28.62 -3.57 13.78
CA THR A 317 -28.18 -4.36 12.61
C THR A 317 -28.17 -5.87 12.83
N GLY A 318 -28.47 -6.33 14.06
CA GLY A 318 -28.41 -7.74 14.44
C GLY A 318 -26.98 -8.24 14.65
N GLY A 319 -26.06 -7.36 15.03
CA GLY A 319 -24.64 -7.69 15.20
C GLY A 319 -23.87 -7.83 13.89
N ARG A 320 -24.31 -7.19 12.79
CA ARG A 320 -23.55 -7.12 11.51
C ARG A 320 -22.54 -5.97 11.45
N VAL A 321 -22.55 -5.08 12.43
CA VAL A 321 -21.57 -4.00 12.57
C VAL A 321 -20.85 -4.15 13.89
N HIS A 322 -19.52 -4.14 13.85
CA HIS A 322 -18.64 -4.41 14.98
C HIS A 322 -17.65 -3.26 15.17
N LEU A 323 -17.51 -2.78 16.40
CA LEU A 323 -16.43 -1.87 16.79
C LEU A 323 -15.39 -2.66 17.60
N HIS A 324 -14.13 -2.58 17.18
CA HIS A 324 -13.00 -3.31 17.77
C HIS A 324 -11.96 -2.33 18.32
N LEU A 325 -11.63 -2.41 19.60
CA LEU A 325 -10.51 -1.66 20.17
C LEU A 325 -9.19 -2.36 19.85
N LEU A 326 -8.27 -1.66 19.17
CA LEU A 326 -6.88 -2.07 19.04
C LEU A 326 -6.02 -1.37 20.09
N ALA A 327 -5.69 -2.13 21.14
CA ALA A 327 -4.83 -1.66 22.22
C ALA A 327 -3.41 -1.32 21.71
N LYS A 328 -2.78 -0.34 22.36
CA LYS A 328 -1.40 0.13 22.11
C LYS A 328 -1.15 0.56 20.66
N ALA A 329 -2.14 1.19 20.04
CA ALA A 329 -2.04 1.74 18.69
C ALA A 329 -2.44 3.22 18.67
N ASP A 330 -1.76 3.98 17.83
CA ASP A 330 -2.17 5.30 17.36
C ASP A 330 -2.79 5.11 15.95
N HIS A 331 -2.88 6.16 15.15
CA HIS A 331 -3.56 6.13 13.86
C HIS A 331 -2.99 5.10 12.88
N TRP A 332 -1.71 4.74 12.97
CA TRP A 332 -1.05 3.80 12.07
C TRP A 332 -1.19 2.37 12.59
N VAL A 333 -2.41 1.93 12.88
CA VAL A 333 -2.77 0.63 13.49
C VAL A 333 -2.07 -0.60 12.91
N HIS A 334 -1.75 -0.59 11.61
CA HIS A 334 -1.06 -1.67 10.90
C HIS A 334 0.48 -1.65 11.06
N VAL A 335 1.04 -0.55 11.55
CA VAL A 335 2.44 -0.37 11.97
C VAL A 335 2.56 -0.55 13.48
N ASP A 336 1.64 0.05 14.25
CA ASP A 336 1.73 0.15 15.71
C ASP A 336 1.42 -1.19 16.41
N ASN A 337 0.38 -1.90 15.97
CA ASN A 337 0.03 -3.22 16.50
C ASN A 337 -0.47 -4.20 15.40
N PRO A 338 0.40 -4.59 14.44
CA PRO A 338 0.04 -5.50 13.35
C PRO A 338 -0.43 -6.88 13.84
N GLN A 339 0.10 -7.39 14.96
CA GLN A 339 -0.31 -8.70 15.48
C GLN A 339 -1.71 -8.65 16.09
N GLY A 340 -2.05 -7.59 16.83
CA GLY A 340 -3.39 -7.36 17.36
C GLY A 340 -4.40 -7.15 16.23
N LEU A 341 -4.07 -6.32 15.25
CA LEU A 341 -4.90 -6.09 14.07
C LEU A 341 -5.17 -7.39 13.30
N PHE A 342 -4.12 -8.19 13.03
CA PHE A 342 -4.30 -9.48 12.38
C PHE A 342 -5.15 -10.46 13.22
N ALA A 343 -5.00 -10.45 14.55
CA ALA A 343 -5.81 -11.30 15.43
C ALA A 343 -7.32 -10.97 15.37
N LEU A 344 -7.68 -9.70 15.25
CA LEU A 344 -9.06 -9.26 15.00
C LEU A 344 -9.56 -9.75 13.63
N MET A 345 -8.77 -9.50 12.58
CA MET A 345 -9.16 -9.77 11.19
C MET A 345 -9.14 -11.26 10.79
N LYS A 346 -8.41 -12.11 11.53
CA LYS A 346 -8.15 -13.53 11.17
C LYS A 346 -9.41 -14.35 10.89
N ARG A 347 -10.57 -13.98 11.44
CA ARG A 347 -11.84 -14.68 11.18
C ARG A 347 -12.36 -14.44 9.76
N SER A 348 -12.22 -13.22 9.23
CA SER A 348 -12.69 -12.85 7.89
C SER A 348 -11.93 -13.52 6.75
N PHE A 349 -10.74 -14.06 7.01
CA PHE A 349 -9.93 -14.77 6.00
C PHE A 349 -10.14 -16.29 6.00
N LYS A 350 -11.12 -16.79 6.75
CA LYS A 350 -11.50 -18.21 6.71
C LYS A 350 -12.70 -18.38 5.79
N THR A 351 -12.50 -19.05 4.66
CA THR A 351 -13.62 -19.59 3.88
C THR A 351 -14.44 -20.55 4.73
N ALA A 352 -15.77 -20.49 4.54
CA ALA A 352 -16.72 -21.44 5.12
C ALA A 352 -16.55 -22.86 4.53
#